data_AF-A0A3M1Z3K3-F1
#
_entry.id   AF-A0A3M1Z3K3-F1
#
_cell.length_a   1.000
_cell.length_b   1.000
_cell.length_c   1.000
_cell.angle_alpha   90.00
_cell.angle_beta   90.00
_cell.angle_gamma   90.00
#
_symmetry.space_group_name_H-M   'P 1'
#
loop_
_entity.id
_entity.type
_entity.pdbx_description
1 polymer ?
#
loop_
_entity_poly.entity_id
_entity_poly.type
_entity_poly.pdbx_seq_one_letter_code
_entity_poly.pdbx_strand_id
1 'polypeptide(L)'
;MRTRLLGVLKSLFFVPIPPIALQVFEAGVISLFFVQALRFLIGGLYSHISSAAITTVLPPESIPTGARGVVDAATVSTEITLLGVMFALPLLALILGRRQWLILFAAIGAALTRYWLIAPNAPFNSVIASELTVGFGL
;
A
#
# COMPACT_ATOMS: atom_id res chain seq x y z
N MET A 1 3.78 6.21 -55.71
CA MET A 1 4.81 6.44 -54.66
C MET A 1 4.24 6.66 -53.25
N ARG A 2 3.13 7.40 -53.09
CA ARG A 2 2.53 7.76 -51.78
C ARG A 2 2.00 6.58 -50.95
N THR A 3 1.60 5.48 -51.58
CA THR A 3 1.06 4.27 -50.91
C THR A 3 2.12 3.41 -50.22
N ARG A 4 3.38 3.41 -50.68
CA ARG A 4 4.48 2.68 -50.01
C ARG A 4 4.92 3.36 -48.70
N LEU A 5 4.86 4.69 -48.65
CA LEU A 5 5.27 5.47 -47.47
C LEU A 5 4.33 5.25 -46.27
N LEU A 6 3.02 5.11 -46.53
CA LEU A 6 2.02 4.81 -45.50
C LEU A 6 2.18 3.39 -44.91
N GLY A 7 2.61 2.41 -45.73
CA GLY A 7 2.89 1.05 -45.25
C GLY A 7 4.07 0.99 -44.30
N VAL A 8 5.17 1.69 -44.64
CA VAL A 8 6.38 1.76 -43.80
C VAL A 8 6.09 2.49 -42.49
N LEU A 9 5.32 3.58 -42.52
CA LEU A 9 4.90 4.28 -41.30
C LEU A 9 4.04 3.39 -40.40
N LYS A 10 3.04 2.67 -40.95
CA LYS A 10 2.23 1.75 -40.14
C LYS A 10 3.07 0.66 -39.48
N SER A 11 4.05 0.09 -40.19
CA SER A 11 4.96 -0.91 -39.60
C SER A 11 5.92 -0.35 -38.56
N LEU A 12 6.22 0.96 -38.61
CA LEU A 12 7.07 1.62 -37.61
C LEU A 12 6.30 1.92 -36.31
N PHE A 13 5.00 2.18 -36.40
CA PHE A 13 4.16 2.56 -35.25
C PHE A 13 3.36 1.41 -34.63
N PHE A 14 3.15 0.30 -35.36
CA PHE A 14 2.47 -0.90 -34.86
C PHE A 14 3.45 -2.06 -34.70
N VAL A 15 4.39 -1.93 -33.77
CA VAL A 15 5.09 -3.11 -33.25
C VAL A 15 4.13 -3.78 -32.27
N PRO A 16 3.63 -5.01 -32.54
CA PRO A 16 2.78 -5.71 -31.60
C PRO A 16 3.57 -5.95 -30.32
N ILE A 17 3.12 -5.35 -29.21
CA ILE A 17 3.73 -5.58 -27.90
C ILE A 17 3.47 -7.06 -27.56
N PRO A 18 4.51 -7.86 -27.31
CA PRO A 18 4.31 -9.25 -26.96
C PRO A 18 3.57 -9.31 -25.61
N PRO A 19 2.62 -10.25 -25.43
CA PRO A 19 1.80 -10.34 -24.21
C PRO A 19 2.65 -10.45 -22.93
N ILE A 20 3.85 -11.03 -23.05
CA ILE A 20 4.80 -11.16 -21.93
C ILE A 20 5.33 -9.81 -21.45
N ALA A 21 5.51 -8.83 -22.35
CA ALA A 21 6.00 -7.50 -21.96
C ALA A 21 4.96 -6.76 -21.11
N LEU A 22 3.67 -6.96 -21.41
CA LEU A 22 2.57 -6.38 -20.63
C LEU A 22 2.48 -7.02 -19.24
N GLN A 23 2.64 -8.34 -19.14
CA GLN A 23 2.67 -9.05 -17.85
C GLN A 23 3.86 -8.65 -16.98
N VAL A 24 5.06 -8.50 -17.57
CA VAL A 24 6.25 -8.04 -16.85
C VAL A 24 6.07 -6.60 -16.37
N PHE A 25 5.51 -5.74 -17.21
CA PHE A 25 5.21 -4.36 -16.83
C PHE A 25 4.20 -4.28 -15.67
N GLU A 26 3.10 -5.03 -15.77
CA GLU A 26 2.08 -5.12 -14.72
C GLU A 26 2.69 -5.60 -13.39
N ALA A 27 3.46 -6.70 -13.42
CA ALA A 27 4.16 -7.21 -12.24
C ALA A 27 5.15 -6.19 -11.65
N GLY A 28 5.86 -5.45 -12.51
CA GLY A 28 6.77 -4.39 -12.09
C GLY A 28 6.05 -3.23 -11.38
N VAL A 29 4.94 -2.76 -11.94
CA VAL A 29 4.14 -1.68 -11.35
C VAL A 29 3.54 -2.12 -10.00
N ILE A 30 2.99 -3.33 -9.91
CA ILE A 30 2.46 -3.89 -8.67
C ILE A 30 3.57 -3.98 -7.61
N SER A 31 4.75 -4.50 -7.99
CA SER A 31 5.89 -4.63 -7.08
C SER A 31 6.40 -3.27 -6.57
N LEU A 32 6.50 -2.27 -7.44
CA LEU A 32 6.89 -0.91 -7.05
C LEU A 32 5.92 -0.32 -6.04
N PHE A 33 4.62 -0.48 -6.29
CA PHE A 33 3.57 0.01 -5.41
C PHE A 33 3.53 -0.69 -4.06
N PHE A 34 3.80 -2.00 -4.06
CA PHE A 34 3.95 -2.78 -2.84
C PHE A 34 5.15 -2.33 -2.00
N VAL A 35 6.34 -2.21 -2.61
CA VAL A 35 7.55 -1.74 -1.92
C VAL A 35 7.36 -0.33 -1.34
N GLN A 36 6.67 0.55 -2.07
CA GLN A 36 6.35 1.88 -1.58
C GLN A 36 5.44 1.84 -0.34
N ALA A 37 4.39 1.03 -0.35
CA ALA A 37 3.50 0.86 0.79
C ALA A 37 4.25 0.31 2.01
N LEU A 38 5.10 -0.70 1.80
CA LEU A 38 5.92 -1.30 2.85
C LEU A 38 6.92 -0.31 3.46
N ARG A 39 7.52 0.55 2.64
CA ARG A 39 8.39 1.63 3.12
C ARG A 39 7.63 2.64 3.98
N PHE A 40 6.44 3.05 3.57
CA PHE A 40 5.60 3.96 4.35
C PHE A 40 5.16 3.33 5.67
N LEU A 41 4.78 2.06 5.64
CA LEU A 41 4.39 1.30 6.81
C LEU A 41 5.51 1.25 7.86
N ILE A 42 6.71 0.83 7.45
CA ILE A 42 7.86 0.72 8.37
C ILE A 42 8.22 2.10 8.95
N GLY A 43 8.28 3.13 8.11
CA GLY A 43 8.60 4.48 8.55
C GLY A 43 7.55 5.06 9.51
N GLY A 44 6.27 4.84 9.23
CA GLY A 44 5.15 5.26 10.05
C GLY A 44 5.13 4.57 11.41
N LEU A 45 5.23 3.24 11.43
CA LEU A 45 5.30 2.45 12.66
C LEU A 45 6.49 2.83 13.52
N TYR A 46 7.67 2.99 12.94
CA TYR A 46 8.85 3.42 13.70
C TYR A 46 8.65 4.79 14.33
N SER A 47 8.08 5.75 13.58
CA SER A 47 7.77 7.08 14.10
C SER A 47 6.75 7.01 15.24
N HIS A 48 5.72 6.18 15.11
CA HIS A 48 4.67 6.02 16.12
C HIS A 48 5.19 5.35 17.39
N ILE A 49 5.96 4.25 17.25
CA ILE A 49 6.61 3.56 18.37
C ILE A 49 7.57 4.50 19.10
N SER A 50 8.38 5.27 18.36
CA SER A 50 9.28 6.26 18.97
C SER A 50 8.52 7.37 19.69
N SER A 51 7.39 7.82 19.13
CA SER A 51 6.54 8.84 19.76
C SER A 51 5.93 8.29 21.07
N ALA A 52 5.37 7.08 21.05
CA ALA A 52 4.83 6.42 22.23
C ALA A 52 5.90 6.16 23.31
N ALA A 53 7.14 5.82 22.93
CA ALA A 53 8.22 5.66 23.89
C ALA A 53 8.52 6.97 24.64
N ILE A 54 8.50 8.12 23.94
CA ILE A 54 8.74 9.42 24.56
C ILE A 54 7.60 9.82 25.50
N THR A 55 6.34 9.55 25.12
CA THR A 55 5.17 9.92 25.95
C THR A 55 5.09 9.12 27.26
N THR A 56 5.70 7.94 27.33
CA THR A 56 5.79 7.18 28.60
C THR A 56 6.76 7.77 29.61
N VAL A 57 7.72 8.60 29.17
CA VAL A 57 8.77 9.18 30.01
C VAL A 57 8.47 10.63 30.38
N LEU A 58 7.76 11.37 29.52
CA LEU A 58 7.40 12.77 29.77
C LEU A 58 6.16 12.90 30.68
N PRO A 59 6.16 13.85 31.64
CA PRO A 59 4.95 14.19 32.38
C PRO A 59 3.85 14.68 31.42
N PRO A 60 2.59 14.26 31.58
CA PRO A 60 1.50 14.60 30.66
C PRO A 60 1.23 16.11 30.59
N GLU A 61 1.50 16.85 31.66
CA GLU A 61 1.38 18.31 31.70
C GLU A 61 2.42 19.05 30.84
N SER A 62 3.50 18.38 30.42
CA SER A 62 4.54 18.96 29.57
C SER A 62 4.24 18.85 28.07
N ILE A 63 3.21 18.09 27.69
CA ILE A 63 2.84 17.83 26.30
C ILE A 63 1.69 18.77 25.92
N PRO A 64 1.89 19.69 24.94
CA PRO A 64 0.81 20.55 24.46
C PRO A 64 -0.36 19.69 23.95
N THR A 65 -1.57 19.96 24.45
CA THR A 65 -2.78 19.27 23.99
C THR A 65 -2.97 19.50 22.49
N GLY A 66 -2.96 18.42 21.70
CA GLY A 66 -3.07 18.50 20.23
C GLY A 66 -1.74 18.71 19.50
N ALA A 67 -0.60 18.50 20.16
CA ALA A 67 0.70 18.46 19.51
C ALA A 67 0.70 17.42 18.37
N ARG A 68 0.97 17.89 17.14
CA ARG A 68 1.02 17.02 15.96
C ARG A 68 2.18 16.02 16.10
N GLY A 69 1.92 14.75 15.80
CA GLY A 69 2.91 13.69 15.85
C GLY A 69 3.05 13.01 17.22
N VAL A 70 2.31 13.45 18.23
CA VAL A 70 2.20 12.73 19.50
C VAL A 70 1.20 11.58 19.33
N VAL A 71 1.67 10.36 19.55
CA VAL A 71 0.87 9.13 19.43
C VAL A 71 0.85 8.45 20.79
N ASP A 72 -0.35 8.06 21.22
CA ASP A 72 -0.54 7.32 22.46
C ASP A 72 -0.14 5.84 22.31
N ALA A 73 0.33 5.22 23.39
CA ALA A 73 0.74 3.82 23.41
C ALA A 73 -0.42 2.87 23.07
N ALA A 74 -1.66 3.23 23.44
CA ALA A 74 -2.85 2.46 23.08
C ALA A 74 -3.08 2.42 21.56
N THR A 75 -2.81 3.51 20.86
CA THR A 75 -2.90 3.59 19.39
C THR A 75 -1.87 2.65 18.75
N VAL A 76 -0.62 2.70 19.22
CA VAL A 76 0.45 1.83 18.70
C VAL A 76 0.13 0.35 18.92
N SER A 77 -0.42 -0.01 20.08
CA SER A 77 -0.86 -1.39 20.33
C SER A 77 -1.94 -1.85 19.35
N THR A 78 -2.85 -0.95 18.98
CA THR A 78 -3.92 -1.25 18.00
C THR A 78 -3.33 -1.45 16.60
N GLU A 79 -2.40 -0.58 16.18
CA GLU A 79 -1.67 -0.67 14.90
C GLU A 79 -0.88 -1.99 14.80
N ILE A 80 -0.11 -2.36 15.83
CA ILE A 80 0.64 -3.63 15.84
C ILE A 80 -0.30 -4.84 15.76
N THR A 81 -1.44 -4.78 16.46
CA THR A 81 -2.44 -5.86 16.42
C THR A 81 -3.07 -5.98 15.03
N LEU A 82 -3.45 -4.84 14.43
CA LEU A 82 -4.02 -4.78 13.09
C LEU A 82 -3.03 -5.29 12.05
N LEU A 83 -1.77 -4.88 12.14
CA LEU A 83 -0.69 -5.37 11.29
C LEU A 83 -0.54 -6.88 11.36
N GLY A 84 -0.58 -7.46 12.57
CA GLY A 84 -0.54 -8.91 12.79
C GLY A 84 -1.70 -9.63 12.07
N VAL A 85 -2.92 -9.07 12.16
CA VAL A 85 -4.10 -9.59 11.44
C VAL A 85 -3.92 -9.44 9.92
N MET A 86 -3.40 -8.31 9.45
CA MET A 86 -3.16 -8.06 8.02
C MET A 86 -2.12 -9.03 7.43
N PHE A 87 -1.09 -9.42 8.18
CA PHE A 87 -0.17 -10.48 7.74
C PHE A 87 -0.78 -11.88 7.77
N ALA A 88 -1.81 -12.11 8.57
CA ALA A 88 -2.53 -13.38 8.57
C ALA A 88 -3.42 -13.56 7.33
N LEU A 89 -3.87 -12.47 6.68
CA LEU A 89 -4.71 -12.52 5.47
C LEU A 89 -4.06 -13.29 4.30
N PRO A 90 -2.81 -13.02 3.88
CA PRO A 90 -2.18 -13.77 2.80
C PRO A 90 -1.95 -15.24 3.16
N LEU A 91 -1.69 -15.55 4.44
CA LEU A 91 -1.63 -16.93 4.93
C LEU A 91 -2.99 -17.63 4.81
N LEU A 92 -4.08 -16.94 5.15
CA LEU A 92 -5.44 -17.43 4.94
C LEU A 92 -5.75 -17.61 3.45
N ALA A 93 -5.30 -16.70 2.58
CA ALA A 93 -5.49 -16.81 1.13
C ALA A 93 -4.80 -18.05 0.54
N LEU A 94 -3.62 -18.42 1.08
CA LEU A 94 -2.94 -19.67 0.73
C LEU A 94 -3.74 -20.90 1.17
N ILE A 95 -4.28 -20.90 2.39
CA ILE A 95 -5.10 -22.01 2.93
C ILE A 95 -6.41 -22.16 2.13
N LEU A 96 -7.04 -21.05 1.73
CA LEU A 96 -8.30 -21.02 0.99
C LEU A 96 -8.16 -21.37 -0.51
N GLY A 97 -6.97 -21.79 -0.96
CA GLY A 97 -6.76 -22.33 -2.30
C GLY A 97 -6.78 -21.27 -3.41
N ARG A 98 -6.40 -20.02 -3.11
CA ARG A 98 -6.22 -18.94 -4.10
C ARG A 98 -7.40 -18.79 -5.06
N ARG A 99 -8.62 -18.78 -4.52
CA ARG A 99 -9.84 -18.66 -5.31
C ARG A 99 -9.84 -17.32 -6.06
N GLN A 100 -9.90 -17.37 -7.38
CA GLN A 100 -9.82 -16.22 -8.31
C GLN A 100 -10.72 -15.02 -7.96
N TRP A 101 -11.88 -15.25 -7.34
CA TRP A 101 -12.76 -14.17 -6.87
C TRP A 101 -12.17 -13.35 -5.70
N LEU A 102 -11.38 -13.98 -4.82
CA LEU A 102 -10.74 -13.29 -3.69
C LEU A 102 -9.66 -12.30 -4.17
N ILE A 103 -9.03 -12.57 -5.32
CA ILE A 103 -8.02 -11.68 -5.92
C ILE A 103 -8.66 -10.35 -6.32
N LEU A 104 -9.89 -10.37 -6.84
CA LEU A 104 -10.61 -9.14 -7.19
C LEU A 104 -10.87 -8.27 -5.95
N PHE A 105 -11.34 -8.87 -4.85
CA PHE A 105 -11.57 -8.15 -3.61
C PHE A 105 -10.28 -7.59 -3.01
N ALA A 106 -9.20 -8.36 -3.04
CA ALA A 106 -7.88 -7.93 -2.60
C ALA A 106 -7.38 -6.73 -3.44
N ALA A 107 -7.48 -6.80 -4.77
CA ALA A 107 -7.09 -5.71 -5.65
C ALA A 107 -7.91 -4.42 -5.41
N ILE A 108 -9.23 -4.55 -5.23
CA ILE A 108 -10.10 -3.40 -4.91
C ILE A 108 -9.73 -2.81 -3.54
N GLY A 109 -9.52 -3.65 -2.53
CA GLY A 109 -9.11 -3.22 -1.19
C GLY A 109 -7.78 -2.48 -1.20
N ALA A 110 -6.78 -3.03 -1.90
CA ALA A 110 -5.47 -2.41 -2.07
C ALA A 110 -5.56 -1.05 -2.80
N ALA A 111 -6.41 -0.95 -3.83
CA ALA A 111 -6.60 0.31 -4.56
C ALA A 111 -7.28 1.39 -3.68
N LEU A 112 -8.32 1.03 -2.93
CA LEU A 112 -9.04 1.95 -2.04
C LEU A 112 -8.16 2.47 -0.90
N THR A 113 -7.42 1.57 -0.27
CA THR A 113 -6.53 1.91 0.86
C THR A 113 -5.35 2.78 0.40
N ARG A 114 -4.83 2.52 -0.80
CA ARG A 114 -3.85 3.39 -1.46
C ARG A 114 -4.41 4.78 -1.80
N TYR A 115 -5.67 4.86 -2.21
CA TYR A 115 -6.32 6.16 -2.41
C TYR A 115 -6.41 6.94 -1.09
N TRP A 116 -6.76 6.28 0.02
CA TRP A 116 -6.82 6.92 1.34
C TRP A 116 -5.46 7.40 1.87
N LEU A 117 -4.35 6.81 1.45
CA LEU A 117 -3.00 7.32 1.78
C LEU A 117 -2.74 8.74 1.24
N ILE A 118 -3.40 9.13 0.14
CA ILE A 118 -3.16 10.40 -0.56
C ILE A 118 -4.31 11.38 -0.34
N ALA A 119 -5.51 10.87 -0.04
CA ALA A 119 -6.71 11.70 0.11
C ALA A 119 -6.64 12.60 1.36
N PRO A 120 -6.91 13.92 1.24
CA PRO A 120 -6.83 14.85 2.37
C PRO A 120 -7.90 14.62 3.45
N ASN A 121 -9.02 13.97 3.10
CA ASN A 121 -10.13 13.65 4.01
C ASN A 121 -10.23 12.14 4.27
N ALA A 122 -9.10 11.45 4.38
CA ALA A 122 -9.10 10.02 4.63
C ALA A 122 -9.75 9.68 5.98
N PRO A 123 -10.56 8.61 6.04
CA PRO A 123 -11.20 8.17 7.29
C PRO A 123 -10.20 7.56 8.29
N PHE A 124 -8.99 7.23 7.85
CA PHE A 124 -7.97 6.56 8.65
C PHE A 124 -6.66 7.34 8.68
N ASN A 125 -5.85 7.10 9.72
CA ASN A 125 -4.47 7.56 9.75
C ASN A 125 -3.67 6.86 8.64
N SER A 126 -2.65 7.57 8.12
CA SER A 126 -1.72 7.09 7.11
C SER A 126 -1.09 5.72 7.41
N VAL A 127 -0.80 5.43 8.69
CA VAL A 127 -0.24 4.14 9.14
C VAL A 127 -1.26 3.02 8.93
N ILE A 128 -2.47 3.15 9.47
CA ILE A 128 -3.57 2.19 9.26
C ILE A 128 -3.86 1.97 7.77
N ALA A 129 -3.90 3.05 6.98
CA ALA A 129 -4.12 2.94 5.54
C ALA A 129 -2.99 2.14 4.86
N SER A 130 -1.74 2.30 5.29
CA SER A 130 -0.60 1.53 4.78
C SER A 130 -0.62 0.06 5.22
N GLU A 131 -1.04 -0.24 6.45
CA GLU A 131 -1.22 -1.61 6.96
C GLU A 131 -2.24 -2.37 6.12
N LEU A 132 -3.39 -1.74 5.85
CA LEU A 132 -4.43 -2.31 5.01
C LEU A 132 -3.94 -2.48 3.56
N THR A 133 -3.21 -1.51 3.01
CA THR A 133 -2.66 -1.60 1.64
C THR A 133 -1.71 -2.78 1.50
N VAL A 134 -0.86 -3.02 2.49
CA VAL A 134 0.06 -4.18 2.51
C VAL A 134 -0.71 -5.48 2.70
N GLY A 135 -1.68 -5.53 3.63
CA GLY A 135 -2.49 -6.72 3.88
C GLY A 135 -3.33 -7.17 2.68
N PHE A 136 -3.93 -6.23 1.93
CA PHE A 136 -4.66 -6.52 0.70
C PHE A 136 -3.76 -6.71 -0.53
N GLY A 137 -2.51 -6.22 -0.49
CA GLY A 137 -1.55 -6.32 -1.57
C GLY A 137 -0.74 -7.63 -1.60
N LEU A 138 -0.87 -8.46 -0.56
CA LEU A 138 -0.23 -9.77 -0.42
C LEU A 138 -1.18 -10.91 -0.80
#